data_AF-L8TMB1-F1
#
_entry.id   AF-L8TMB1-F1
#
_cell.length_a   1.000
_cell.length_b   1.000
_cell.length_c   1.000
_cell.angle_alpha   90.00
_cell.angle_beta   90.00
_cell.angle_gamma   90.00
#
_symmetry.space_group_name_H-M   'P 1'
#
loop_
_entity.id
_entity.type
_entity.pdbx_description
1 polymer ?
#
loop_
_entity_poly.entity_id
_entity_poly.type
_entity_poly.pdbx_seq_one_letter_code
_entity_poly.pdbx_strand_id
1 'polypeptide(L)'
;MARVGKDFRDAVTFAARQFDLPVEVAQKMIHDDWTRNGNMVPGWLPANWRDGRLMYTLRIDEPIRWIDLTAAESIAALNRHLGQTLDDAFGIGTITLGTLAGEDRGPTTAIAEWLREQVLDDGNYAAGVRAHSKYGGGLCWAYWLRRQDDRLGPDPVLVETEAEIHRNDADLNYVLALYGLECR
;
A
#
# COMPACT_ATOMS: atom_id res chain seq x y z
N MET A 1 -12.25 -10.73 -11.03
CA MET A 1 -11.73 -10.84 -9.65
C MET A 1 -10.74 -11.99 -9.58
N ALA A 2 -9.44 -11.70 -9.68
CA ALA A 2 -8.43 -12.72 -9.50
C ALA A 2 -8.34 -13.07 -8.01
N ARG A 3 -8.54 -14.35 -7.65
CA ARG A 3 -8.21 -14.87 -6.33
C ARG A 3 -6.72 -14.60 -6.12
N VAL A 4 -6.38 -13.65 -5.25
CA VAL A 4 -5.01 -13.50 -4.76
C VAL A 4 -4.63 -14.83 -4.11
N GLY A 5 -3.65 -15.51 -4.68
CA GLY A 5 -3.23 -16.83 -4.23
C GLY A 5 -2.79 -16.78 -2.77
N LYS A 6 -3.18 -17.82 -2.02
CA LYS A 6 -2.87 -18.04 -0.59
C LYS A 6 -1.37 -18.18 -0.28
N ASP A 7 -0.52 -17.98 -1.28
CA ASP A 7 0.91 -18.30 -1.29
C ASP A 7 1.80 -17.10 -0.95
N PHE A 8 1.28 -16.11 -0.23
CA PHE A 8 2.15 -15.12 0.41
C PHE A 8 2.93 -15.82 1.53
N ARG A 9 4.13 -16.32 1.20
CA ARG A 9 5.14 -16.97 2.06
C ARG A 9 4.59 -17.35 3.44
N ASP A 10 3.82 -18.43 3.51
CA ASP A 10 3.32 -18.93 4.79
C ASP A 10 4.54 -19.44 5.59
N ALA A 11 5.00 -18.62 6.52
CA ALA A 11 6.12 -18.92 7.40
C ALA A 11 5.89 -20.22 8.19
N VAL A 12 4.63 -20.58 8.44
CA VAL A 12 4.27 -21.84 9.10
C VAL A 12 4.45 -23.01 8.15
N THR A 13 4.04 -22.90 6.88
CA THR A 13 4.33 -23.91 5.86
C THR A 13 5.84 -24.09 5.64
N PHE A 14 6.62 -22.99 5.64
CA PHE A 14 8.08 -23.06 5.57
C PHE A 14 8.67 -23.79 6.78
N ALA A 15 8.27 -23.41 8.00
CA ALA A 15 8.73 -24.06 9.22
C ALA A 15 8.32 -25.55 9.27
N ALA A 16 7.08 -25.87 8.94
CA ALA A 16 6.57 -27.23 8.89
C ALA A 16 7.43 -28.12 7.96
N ARG A 17 7.79 -27.62 6.78
CA ARG A 17 8.72 -28.31 5.86
C ARG A 17 10.12 -28.49 6.44
N GLN A 18 10.65 -27.46 7.10
CA GLN A 18 11.99 -27.50 7.70
C GLN A 18 12.09 -28.53 8.83
N PHE A 19 10.98 -28.77 9.56
CA PHE A 19 10.91 -29.69 10.68
C PHE A 19 10.24 -31.03 10.35
N ASP A 20 9.90 -31.28 9.08
CA ASP A 20 9.20 -32.49 8.62
C ASP A 20 7.89 -32.76 9.40
N LEU A 21 7.11 -31.70 9.63
CA LEU A 21 5.83 -31.75 10.34
C LEU A 21 4.65 -31.47 9.39
N PRO A 22 3.47 -32.06 9.65
CA PRO A 22 2.23 -31.56 9.06
C PRO A 22 2.01 -30.09 9.44
N VAL A 23 1.46 -29.29 8.51
CA VAL A 23 1.25 -27.85 8.72
C VAL A 23 0.34 -27.59 9.91
N GLU A 24 -0.67 -28.43 10.13
CA GLU A 24 -1.62 -28.33 11.23
C GLU A 24 -0.93 -28.54 12.59
N VAL A 25 0.06 -29.43 12.63
CA VAL A 25 0.87 -29.69 13.84
C VAL A 25 1.76 -28.50 14.13
N ALA A 26 2.44 -27.96 13.12
CA ALA A 26 3.27 -26.77 13.28
C ALA A 26 2.44 -25.54 13.72
N GLN A 27 1.26 -25.33 13.12
CA GLN A 27 0.32 -24.27 13.53
C GLN A 27 -0.08 -24.40 14.99
N LYS A 28 -0.45 -25.61 15.42
CA LYS A 28 -0.83 -25.88 16.82
C LYS A 28 0.32 -25.61 17.77
N MET A 29 1.55 -26.05 17.45
CA MET A 29 2.72 -25.82 18.28
C MET A 29 3.00 -24.32 18.46
N ILE A 30 2.95 -23.54 17.37
CA ILE A 30 3.14 -22.09 17.43
C ILE A 30 2.04 -21.44 18.28
N HIS A 31 0.78 -21.85 18.09
CA HIS A 31 -0.34 -21.35 18.88
C HIS A 31 -0.17 -21.62 20.39
N ASP A 32 0.21 -22.86 20.74
CA ASP A 32 0.40 -23.30 22.12
C ASP A 32 1.57 -22.53 22.78
N ASP A 33 2.67 -22.31 22.06
CA ASP A 33 3.83 -21.57 22.56
C ASP A 33 3.52 -20.07 22.77
N TRP A 34 2.80 -19.44 21.83
CA TRP A 34 2.41 -18.03 21.97
C TRP A 34 1.46 -17.82 23.14
N THR A 35 0.49 -18.72 23.29
CA THR A 35 -0.45 -18.70 24.43
C THR A 35 0.29 -18.89 25.74
N ARG A 36 1.23 -19.85 25.81
CA ARG A 36 2.06 -20.09 27.00
C ARG A 36 2.88 -18.86 27.38
N ASN A 37 3.35 -18.10 26.39
CA ASN A 37 4.13 -16.88 26.59
C ASN A 37 3.26 -15.64 26.88
N GLY A 38 1.94 -15.78 26.97
CA GLY A 38 1.02 -14.65 27.22
C GLY A 38 0.90 -13.68 26.04
N ASN A 39 1.33 -14.09 24.84
CA ASN A 39 1.20 -13.30 23.62
C ASN A 39 -0.18 -13.52 22.98
N MET A 40 -0.62 -12.55 22.18
CA MET A 40 -1.77 -12.75 21.29
C MET A 40 -1.46 -13.80 20.24
N VAL A 41 -2.33 -14.79 20.07
CA VAL A 41 -2.09 -15.87 19.10
C VAL A 41 -1.95 -15.34 17.67
N PRO A 42 -1.15 -16.00 16.81
CA PRO A 42 -1.00 -15.61 15.42
C PRO A 42 -2.35 -15.50 14.71
N GLY A 43 -2.46 -14.50 13.84
CA GLY A 43 -3.71 -14.19 13.12
C GLY A 43 -4.63 -13.24 13.88
N TRP A 44 -4.27 -12.77 15.08
CA TRP A 44 -5.06 -11.75 15.78
C TRP A 44 -4.51 -10.34 15.58
N LEU A 45 -5.42 -9.41 15.28
CA LEU A 45 -5.19 -7.97 15.26
C LEU A 45 -5.60 -7.36 16.61
N PRO A 46 -4.70 -6.69 17.33
CA PRO A 46 -4.96 -6.21 18.68
C PRO A 46 -5.98 -5.06 18.68
N ALA A 47 -6.87 -5.04 19.68
CA ALA A 47 -7.81 -3.93 19.89
C ALA A 47 -7.13 -2.55 19.90
N ASN A 48 -5.94 -2.42 20.49
CA ASN A 48 -5.22 -1.14 20.52
C ASN A 48 -4.82 -0.63 19.12
N TRP A 49 -4.75 -1.51 18.10
CA TRP A 49 -4.49 -1.09 16.73
C TRP A 49 -5.67 -0.27 16.19
N ARG A 50 -6.91 -0.72 16.44
CA ARG A 50 -8.13 0.00 16.06
C ARG A 50 -8.40 1.20 16.97
N ASP A 51 -8.21 1.04 18.28
CA ASP A 51 -8.48 2.10 19.26
C ASP A 51 -7.50 3.28 19.14
N GLY A 52 -6.30 3.03 18.61
CA GLY A 52 -5.29 4.06 18.37
C GLY A 52 -5.36 4.73 16.99
N ARG A 53 -6.40 4.47 16.18
CA ARG A 53 -6.51 4.96 14.80
C ARG A 53 -7.92 5.43 14.49
N LEU A 54 -7.99 6.46 13.64
CA LEU A 54 -9.23 6.95 13.05
C LEU A 54 -9.18 6.77 11.54
N MET A 55 -10.35 6.55 10.95
CA MET A 55 -10.56 6.62 9.52
C MET A 55 -10.99 8.03 9.14
N TYR A 56 -10.27 8.63 8.20
CA TYR A 56 -10.52 9.99 7.73
C TYR A 56 -11.06 9.95 6.30
N THR A 57 -12.13 10.69 6.06
CA THR A 57 -12.54 11.04 4.70
C THR A 57 -11.94 12.40 4.39
N LEU A 58 -11.10 12.44 3.35
CA LEU A 58 -10.43 13.66 2.92
C LEU A 58 -11.07 14.16 1.62
N ARG A 59 -11.29 15.46 1.52
CA ARG A 59 -11.65 16.16 0.28
C ARG A 59 -10.51 17.07 -0.16
N ILE A 60 -10.19 16.98 -1.45
CA ILE A 60 -9.15 17.78 -2.11
C ILE A 60 -9.83 18.47 -3.29
N ASP A 61 -9.99 19.79 -3.20
CA ASP A 61 -10.71 20.56 -4.22
C ASP A 61 -9.82 20.96 -5.39
N GLU A 62 -8.55 21.26 -5.13
CA GLU A 62 -7.55 21.61 -6.14
C GLU A 62 -6.13 21.19 -5.69
N PRO A 63 -5.26 20.71 -6.60
CA PRO A 63 -5.58 20.31 -7.96
C PRO A 63 -6.38 18.99 -7.99
N ILE A 64 -7.19 18.77 -9.03
CA ILE A 64 -8.07 17.58 -9.15
C ILE A 64 -7.51 16.47 -10.06
N ARG A 65 -6.40 16.73 -10.77
CA ARG A 65 -5.84 15.76 -11.73
C ARG A 65 -4.78 14.90 -11.08
N TRP A 66 -4.89 13.60 -11.34
CA TRP A 66 -4.01 12.59 -10.77
C TRP A 66 -3.41 11.74 -11.88
N ILE A 67 -2.12 11.43 -11.74
CA ILE A 67 -1.42 10.56 -12.67
C ILE A 67 -1.72 9.11 -12.30
N ASP A 68 -2.28 8.35 -13.23
CA ASP A 68 -2.57 6.94 -13.03
C ASP A 68 -1.32 6.09 -13.36
N LEU A 69 -0.62 5.63 -12.33
CA LEU A 69 0.57 4.79 -12.51
C LEU A 69 0.27 3.41 -13.10
N THR A 70 -1.01 3.03 -13.16
CA THR A 70 -1.42 1.76 -13.74
C THR A 70 -1.87 1.87 -15.19
N ALA A 71 -2.00 3.09 -15.72
CA ALA A 71 -2.32 3.32 -17.12
C ALA A 71 -1.15 2.96 -18.03
N ALA A 72 -1.45 2.29 -19.15
CA ALA A 72 -0.44 1.87 -20.13
C ALA A 72 0.28 3.10 -20.73
N GLU A 73 -0.44 4.20 -20.90
CA GLU A 73 0.05 5.46 -21.41
C GLU A 73 1.08 6.08 -20.46
N SER A 74 0.82 6.04 -19.15
CA SER A 74 1.75 6.52 -18.13
C SER A 74 3.01 5.66 -18.09
N ILE A 75 2.87 4.34 -18.15
CA ILE A 75 4.03 3.43 -18.21
C ILE A 75 4.85 3.68 -19.49
N ALA A 76 4.19 3.87 -20.64
CA ALA A 76 4.87 4.17 -21.89
C ALA A 76 5.60 5.52 -21.85
N ALA A 77 4.99 6.56 -21.26
CA ALA A 77 5.62 7.85 -21.07
C ALA A 77 6.84 7.75 -20.14
N LEU A 78 6.71 7.07 -19.00
CA LEU A 78 7.80 6.83 -18.08
C LEU A 78 8.97 6.10 -18.74
N ASN A 79 8.70 5.04 -19.51
CA ASN A 79 9.77 4.34 -20.23
C ASN A 79 10.49 5.24 -21.24
N ARG A 80 9.76 6.09 -21.96
CA ARG A 80 10.36 7.02 -22.93
C ARG A 80 11.25 8.08 -22.28
N HIS A 81 10.89 8.56 -21.09
CA HIS A 81 11.55 9.73 -20.49
C HIS A 81 12.52 9.38 -19.35
N LEU A 82 12.27 8.28 -18.63
CA LEU A 82 13.06 7.86 -17.46
C LEU A 82 13.73 6.50 -17.63
N GLY A 83 13.41 5.73 -18.67
CA GLY A 83 13.91 4.37 -18.83
C GLY A 83 15.44 4.27 -18.71
N GLN A 84 16.17 5.08 -19.48
CA GLN A 84 17.64 5.08 -19.42
C GLN A 84 18.17 5.57 -18.07
N THR A 85 17.58 6.63 -17.50
CA THR A 85 18.02 7.17 -16.21
C THR A 85 17.86 6.15 -15.08
N LEU A 86 16.77 5.37 -15.08
CA LEU A 86 16.58 4.32 -14.09
C LEU A 86 17.42 3.08 -14.36
N ASP A 87 17.73 2.78 -15.62
CA ASP A 87 18.68 1.73 -15.96
C ASP A 87 20.08 2.07 -15.42
N ASP A 88 20.56 3.28 -15.69
CA ASP A 88 21.88 3.74 -15.25
C ASP A 88 21.98 3.80 -13.71
N ALA A 89 20.93 4.25 -13.02
CA ALA A 89 20.94 4.45 -11.57
C ALA A 89 20.59 3.20 -10.75
N PHE A 90 19.71 2.33 -11.27
CA PHE A 90 19.13 1.22 -10.51
C PHE A 90 19.17 -0.13 -11.26
N GLY A 91 19.69 -0.19 -12.49
CA GLY A 91 19.69 -1.40 -13.31
C GLY A 91 18.29 -1.81 -13.81
N ILE A 92 17.38 -0.84 -13.94
CA ILE A 92 16.00 -1.05 -14.37
C ILE A 92 15.84 -0.65 -15.84
N GLY A 93 16.16 -1.58 -16.74
CA GLY A 93 16.06 -1.36 -18.19
C GLY A 93 14.64 -1.19 -18.74
N THR A 94 13.60 -1.49 -17.97
CA THR A 94 12.20 -1.25 -18.36
C THR A 94 11.34 -1.02 -17.13
N ILE A 95 10.58 0.08 -17.15
CA ILE A 95 9.62 0.43 -16.10
C ILE A 95 8.36 -0.40 -16.34
N THR A 96 7.95 -1.15 -15.33
CA THR A 96 6.73 -1.97 -15.35
C THR A 96 5.87 -1.67 -14.13
N LEU A 97 4.66 -2.23 -14.08
CA LEU A 97 3.85 -2.22 -12.85
C LEU A 97 4.61 -2.79 -11.64
N GLY A 98 5.47 -3.79 -11.84
CA GLY A 98 6.30 -4.34 -10.77
C GLY A 98 7.32 -3.34 -10.24
N THR A 99 7.86 -2.48 -11.11
CA THR A 99 8.72 -1.36 -10.71
C THR A 99 7.93 -0.34 -9.90
N LEU A 100 6.73 0.02 -10.36
CA LEU A 100 5.91 1.09 -9.76
C LEU A 100 5.24 0.69 -8.44
N ALA A 101 4.92 -0.60 -8.27
CA ALA A 101 4.32 -1.16 -7.05
C ALA A 101 5.34 -1.93 -6.18
N GLY A 102 6.62 -1.87 -6.54
CA GLY A 102 7.71 -2.62 -5.92
C GLY A 102 8.01 -2.21 -4.48
N GLU A 103 8.82 -3.03 -3.79
CA GLU A 103 9.33 -2.70 -2.45
C GLU A 103 10.54 -1.77 -2.49
N ASP A 104 11.27 -1.72 -3.62
CA ASP A 104 12.44 -0.87 -3.76
C ASP A 104 12.01 0.60 -3.85
N ARG A 105 12.33 1.35 -2.80
CA ARG A 105 11.94 2.76 -2.65
C ARG A 105 12.82 3.70 -3.45
N GLY A 106 14.02 3.29 -3.87
CA GLY A 106 14.89 4.11 -4.71
C GLY A 106 14.20 4.51 -6.01
N PRO A 107 13.90 3.55 -6.90
CA PRO A 107 13.29 3.84 -8.20
C PRO A 107 11.88 4.41 -8.07
N THR A 108 11.05 3.95 -7.13
CA THR A 108 9.69 4.50 -6.97
C THR A 108 9.71 5.98 -6.55
N THR A 109 10.66 6.35 -5.69
CA THR A 109 10.82 7.75 -5.26
C THR A 109 11.36 8.62 -6.40
N ALA A 110 12.38 8.16 -7.13
CA ALA A 110 12.91 8.90 -8.28
C ALA A 110 11.84 9.14 -9.37
N ILE A 111 10.98 8.14 -9.62
CA ILE A 111 9.83 8.30 -10.52
C ILE A 111 8.84 9.33 -9.98
N ALA A 112 8.49 9.25 -8.69
CA ALA A 112 7.55 10.19 -8.07
C ALA A 112 8.07 11.63 -8.07
N GLU A 113 9.37 11.83 -7.82
CA GLU A 113 10.05 13.13 -7.91
C GLU A 113 9.99 13.68 -9.32
N TRP A 114 10.32 12.88 -10.34
CA TRP A 114 10.21 13.32 -11.72
C TRP A 114 8.77 13.69 -12.10
N LEU A 115 7.80 12.84 -11.73
CA LEU A 115 6.37 13.09 -11.99
C LEU A 115 5.86 14.36 -11.30
N ARG A 116 6.37 14.68 -10.10
CA ARG A 116 6.03 15.90 -9.38
C ARG A 116 6.39 17.16 -10.19
N GLU A 117 7.43 17.13 -11.01
CA GLU A 117 7.85 18.32 -11.77
C GLU A 117 7.15 18.45 -13.13
N GLN A 118 6.24 17.54 -13.48
CA GLN A 118 5.56 17.58 -14.78
C GLN A 118 4.37 18.55 -14.76
N VAL A 119 4.36 19.45 -15.75
CA VAL A 119 3.22 20.32 -16.07
C VAL A 119 2.32 19.59 -17.07
N LEU A 120 1.03 19.51 -16.76
CA LEU A 120 0.03 18.88 -17.61
C LEU A 120 -0.37 19.81 -18.77
N ASP A 121 -1.08 19.27 -19.76
CA ASP A 121 -1.51 20.02 -20.96
C ASP A 121 -2.38 21.24 -20.67
N ASP A 122 -3.02 21.29 -19.49
CA ASP A 122 -3.81 22.44 -19.04
C ASP A 122 -2.99 23.50 -18.27
N GLY A 123 -1.66 23.34 -18.23
CA GLY A 123 -0.72 24.25 -17.57
C GLY A 123 -0.62 24.05 -16.06
N ASN A 124 -1.38 23.13 -15.48
CA ASN A 124 -1.34 22.86 -14.03
C ASN A 124 -0.44 21.67 -13.71
N TYR A 125 0.02 21.61 -12.46
CA TYR A 125 0.63 20.40 -11.91
C TYR A 125 -0.44 19.37 -11.54
N ALA A 126 -0.08 18.10 -11.62
CA ALA A 126 -0.88 17.05 -11.01
C ALA A 126 -0.89 17.17 -9.47
N ALA A 127 -2.01 16.79 -8.87
CA ALA A 127 -2.22 16.67 -7.43
C ALA A 127 -1.34 15.60 -6.80
N GLY A 128 -1.10 14.54 -7.56
CA GLY A 128 -0.47 13.35 -7.06
C GLY A 128 -0.50 12.22 -8.06
N VAL A 129 -0.20 11.04 -7.53
CA VAL A 129 -0.30 9.77 -8.25
C VAL A 129 -1.39 8.91 -7.65
N ARG A 130 -2.03 8.09 -8.50
CA ARG A 130 -2.90 7.00 -8.06
C ARG A 130 -2.41 5.67 -8.62
N ALA A 131 -2.62 4.59 -7.88
CA ALA A 131 -2.29 3.25 -8.30
C ALA A 131 -3.24 2.22 -7.68
N HIS A 132 -3.41 1.07 -8.32
CA HIS A 132 -4.06 -0.06 -7.67
C HIS A 132 -3.20 -0.58 -6.51
N SER A 133 -3.83 -0.87 -5.37
CA SER A 133 -3.15 -1.47 -4.23
C SER A 133 -2.66 -2.88 -4.58
N LYS A 134 -1.40 -3.17 -4.24
CA LYS A 134 -0.81 -4.50 -4.38
C LYS A 134 -1.39 -5.53 -3.40
N TYR A 135 -2.04 -5.06 -2.34
CA TYR A 135 -2.55 -5.91 -1.26
C TYR A 135 -4.02 -6.29 -1.44
N GLY A 136 -4.79 -5.62 -2.29
CA GLY A 136 -6.20 -5.96 -2.50
C GLY A 136 -7.02 -4.83 -3.10
N GLY A 137 -8.31 -5.09 -3.35
CA GLY A 137 -9.22 -4.23 -4.10
C GLY A 137 -9.35 -2.81 -3.54
N GLY A 138 -8.65 -1.87 -4.15
CA GLY A 138 -8.71 -0.44 -3.84
C GLY A 138 -7.71 0.37 -4.66
N LEU A 139 -7.94 1.67 -4.73
CA LEU A 139 -6.98 2.64 -5.26
C LEU A 139 -6.23 3.28 -4.10
N CYS A 140 -4.90 3.29 -4.21
CA CYS A 140 -4.04 4.11 -3.37
C CYS A 140 -3.81 5.45 -4.07
N TRP A 141 -3.85 6.53 -3.29
CA TRP A 141 -3.58 7.88 -3.73
C TRP A 141 -2.40 8.41 -2.92
N ALA A 142 -1.45 9.07 -3.59
CA ALA A 142 -0.36 9.78 -2.93
C ALA A 142 -0.37 11.22 -3.42
N TYR A 143 -0.67 12.15 -2.50
CA TYR A 143 -0.84 13.57 -2.76
C TYR A 143 0.46 14.32 -2.47
N TRP A 144 0.84 15.26 -3.35
CA TRP A 144 1.98 16.14 -3.09
C TRP A 144 1.52 17.38 -2.32
N LEU A 145 2.04 17.56 -1.10
CA LEU A 145 1.79 18.72 -0.25
C LEU A 145 2.65 19.92 -0.69
N ARG A 146 2.44 20.39 -1.93
CA ARG A 146 3.32 21.39 -2.55
C ARG A 146 3.32 22.71 -1.79
N ARG A 147 2.17 23.15 -1.30
CA ARG A 147 2.10 24.42 -0.55
C ARG A 147 2.89 24.32 0.74
N GLN A 148 2.85 23.16 1.40
CA GLN A 148 3.67 22.89 2.56
C GLN A 148 5.17 22.86 2.20
N ASP A 149 5.56 22.14 1.13
CA ASP A 149 6.94 22.07 0.65
C ASP A 149 7.51 23.46 0.33
N ASP A 150 6.72 24.29 -0.36
CA ASP A 150 7.09 25.64 -0.80
C ASP A 150 6.91 26.69 0.30
N ARG A 151 6.52 26.28 1.51
CA ARG A 151 6.27 27.14 2.68
C ARG A 151 5.22 28.23 2.44
N LEU A 152 4.23 27.93 1.60
CA LEU A 152 3.10 28.80 1.26
C LEU A 152 1.87 28.60 2.18
N GLY A 153 2.01 27.76 3.20
CA GLY A 153 0.95 27.41 4.15
C GLY A 153 0.38 26.01 3.88
N PRO A 154 -0.75 25.65 4.50
CA PRO A 154 -1.34 24.33 4.34
C PRO A 154 -1.88 24.13 2.91
N ASP A 155 -1.80 22.90 2.44
CA ASP A 155 -2.52 22.46 1.24
C ASP A 155 -4.03 22.44 1.50
N PRO A 156 -4.87 22.66 0.46
CA PRO A 156 -6.33 22.72 0.58
C PRO A 156 -6.95 21.31 0.73
N VAL A 157 -6.49 20.55 1.72
CA VAL A 157 -7.01 19.25 2.10
C VAL A 157 -7.96 19.45 3.27
N LEU A 158 -9.22 19.06 3.10
CA LEU A 158 -10.26 19.18 4.10
C LEU A 158 -10.60 17.80 4.66
N VAL A 159 -10.66 17.70 5.98
CA VAL A 159 -11.22 16.52 6.66
C VAL A 159 -12.74 16.66 6.65
N GLU A 160 -13.44 15.78 5.95
CA GLU A 160 -14.89 15.78 5.90
C GLU A 160 -15.50 15.01 7.07
N THR A 161 -14.92 13.85 7.38
CA THR A 161 -15.37 13.00 8.48
C THR A 161 -14.20 12.32 9.15
N GLU A 162 -14.34 12.09 10.45
CA GLU A 162 -13.48 11.24 11.25
C GLU A 162 -14.34 10.15 11.87
N ALA A 163 -13.93 8.89 11.73
CA ALA A 163 -14.66 7.74 12.23
C ALA A 163 -13.74 6.82 13.02
N GLU A 164 -14.21 6.33 14.16
CA GLU A 164 -13.55 5.24 14.88
C GLU A 164 -13.66 3.93 14.10
N ILE A 165 -12.64 3.08 14.23
CA ILE A 165 -12.67 1.74 13.64
C ILE A 165 -13.33 0.79 14.64
N HIS A 166 -14.65 0.67 14.58
CA HIS A 166 -15.40 -0.21 15.46
C HIS A 166 -15.22 -1.69 15.08
N ARG A 167 -15.42 -2.60 16.05
CA ARG A 167 -15.29 -4.05 15.84
C ARG A 167 -16.25 -4.59 14.77
N ASN A 168 -17.40 -3.97 14.60
CA ASN A 168 -18.41 -4.33 13.61
C ASN A 168 -18.29 -3.54 12.30
N ASP A 169 -17.21 -2.77 12.12
CA ASP A 169 -16.94 -2.04 10.87
C ASP A 169 -16.85 -3.01 9.68
N ALA A 170 -17.51 -2.65 8.57
CA ALA A 170 -17.64 -3.54 7.42
C ALA A 170 -16.31 -3.73 6.69
N ASP A 171 -15.49 -2.67 6.58
CA ASP A 171 -14.21 -2.70 5.89
C ASP A 171 -13.18 -3.48 6.73
N LEU A 172 -13.18 -3.29 8.05
CA LEU A 172 -12.40 -4.11 8.97
C LEU A 172 -12.75 -5.59 8.81
N ASN A 173 -14.04 -5.94 8.88
CA ASN A 173 -14.49 -7.33 8.77
C ASN A 173 -14.16 -7.95 7.41
N TYR A 174 -14.25 -7.17 6.33
CA TYR A 174 -13.83 -7.60 5.00
C TYR A 174 -12.33 -7.95 4.96
N VAL A 175 -11.47 -7.07 5.48
CA VAL A 175 -10.01 -7.29 5.51
C VAL A 175 -9.65 -8.46 6.41
N LEU A 176 -10.27 -8.58 7.59
CA LEU A 176 -10.07 -9.71 8.49
C LEU A 176 -10.41 -11.04 7.78
N ALA A 177 -11.54 -11.10 7.07
CA ALA A 177 -11.92 -12.29 6.30
C ALA A 177 -10.95 -12.57 5.14
N LEU A 178 -10.50 -11.53 4.42
CA LEU A 178 -9.59 -11.66 3.28
C LEU A 178 -8.25 -12.30 3.67
N TYR A 179 -7.73 -11.96 4.85
CA TYR A 179 -6.44 -12.46 5.35
C TYR A 179 -6.55 -13.58 6.40
N GLY A 180 -7.76 -14.02 6.74
CA GLY A 180 -7.97 -15.06 7.76
C GLY A 180 -7.55 -14.60 9.16
N LEU A 181 -7.79 -13.34 9.48
CA LEU A 181 -7.46 -12.72 10.75
C LEU A 181 -8.69 -12.61 11.66
N GLU A 182 -8.46 -12.47 12.96
CA GLU A 182 -9.48 -12.08 13.94
C GLU A 182 -9.10 -10.75 14.60
N CYS A 183 -10.08 -9.96 15.05
CA CYS A 183 -9.83 -8.80 15.91
C CYS A 183 -10.52 -9.00 17.26
N ARG A 184 -9.75 -8.97 18.34
CA ARG A 184 -10.21 -9.15 19.72
C ARG A 184 -9.70 -8.03 20.62
#